data_AF-A0A7K2IZ53-F1
#
_entry.id   AF-A0A7K2IZ53-F1
#
_cell.length_a   1.000
_cell.length_b   1.000
_cell.length_c   1.000
_cell.angle_alpha   90.00
_cell.angle_beta   90.00
_cell.angle_gamma   90.00
#
_symmetry.space_group_name_H-M   'P 1'
#
loop_
_entity.id
_entity.type
_entity.pdbx_description
1 polymer ?
#
loop_
_entity_poly.entity_id
_entity_poly.type
_entity_poly.pdbx_seq_one_letter_code
_entity_poly.pdbx_strand_id
1 'polypeptide(L)'
;MREELLLLAAYLLSSGRGLLQEPPSYGPLRCLDAARRVLALRDGLGGEESPALADLRASMDDVMCGAMTDRELDVLLDDLCDRLAAVVEEPGAISA
;
A
#
# COMPACT_ATOMS: atom_id res chain seq x y z
N MET A 1 2.47 -7.37 -16.22
CA MET A 1 1.23 -6.85 -15.60
C MET A 1 0.15 -7.91 -15.26
N ARG A 2 -0.28 -8.78 -16.18
CA ARG A 2 -1.37 -9.75 -15.89
C ARG A 2 -0.98 -10.79 -14.83
N GLU A 3 0.27 -11.23 -14.84
CA GLU A 3 0.80 -12.20 -13.89
C GLU A 3 0.88 -11.61 -12.48
N GLU A 4 1.32 -10.36 -12.37
CA GLU A 4 1.54 -9.66 -11.11
C GLU A 4 0.22 -9.32 -10.43
N LEU A 5 -0.86 -9.06 -11.20
CA LEU A 5 -2.22 -8.98 -10.68
C LEU A 5 -2.71 -10.34 -10.14
N LEU A 6 -2.39 -11.46 -10.82
CA LEU A 6 -2.69 -12.80 -10.30
C LEU A 6 -1.91 -13.10 -9.02
N LEU A 7 -0.65 -12.68 -8.95
CA LEU A 7 0.19 -12.80 -7.74
C LEU A 7 -0.35 -11.93 -6.60
N LEU A 8 -0.83 -10.72 -6.88
CA LEU A 8 -1.49 -9.88 -5.89
C LEU A 8 -2.79 -10.52 -5.39
N ALA A 9 -3.60 -11.11 -6.27
CA ALA A 9 -4.80 -11.84 -5.87
C ALA A 9 -4.46 -13.06 -4.99
N ALA A 10 -3.44 -13.84 -5.37
CA ALA A 10 -2.95 -14.96 -4.57
C ALA A 10 -2.44 -14.50 -3.19
N TYR A 11 -1.70 -13.40 -3.15
CA TYR A 11 -1.25 -12.76 -1.91
C TYR A 11 -2.42 -12.35 -1.01
N LEU A 12 -3.46 -11.71 -1.55
CA LEU A 12 -4.62 -11.25 -0.79
C LEU A 12 -5.42 -12.43 -0.22
N LEU A 13 -5.67 -13.47 -1.02
CA LEU A 13 -6.41 -14.65 -0.57
C LEU A 13 -5.65 -15.44 0.51
N SER A 14 -4.35 -15.66 0.30
CA SER A 14 -3.50 -16.33 1.29
C SER A 14 -3.36 -15.51 2.58
N SER A 15 -3.21 -14.19 2.46
CA SER A 15 -3.17 -13.28 3.62
C SER A 15 -4.48 -13.32 4.40
N GLY A 16 -5.63 -13.22 3.73
CA GLY A 16 -6.94 -13.30 4.37
C GLY A 16 -7.15 -14.62 5.13
N ARG A 17 -6.71 -15.75 4.57
CA ARG A 17 -6.77 -17.04 5.27
C ARG A 17 -5.83 -17.07 6.48
N GLY A 18 -4.61 -16.56 6.35
CA GLY A 18 -3.62 -16.49 7.43
C GLY A 18 -4.11 -15.64 8.59
N LEU A 19 -4.66 -14.46 8.29
CA LEU A 19 -5.16 -13.49 9.29
C LEU A 19 -6.23 -14.05 10.23
N LEU A 20 -6.95 -15.12 9.86
CA LEU A 20 -7.87 -15.80 10.78
C LEU A 20 -7.17 -16.41 12.00
N GLN A 21 -5.86 -16.60 11.97
CA GLN A 21 -5.06 -17.26 13.01
C GLN A 21 -3.89 -16.39 13.53
N GLU A 22 -3.75 -15.17 13.01
CA GLU A 22 -2.68 -14.23 13.35
C GLU A 22 -3.19 -13.15 14.34
N PRO A 23 -2.29 -12.43 15.02
CA PRO A 23 -2.68 -11.28 15.83
C PRO A 23 -3.44 -10.22 15.00
N PRO A 24 -4.44 -9.52 15.58
CA PRO A 24 -5.21 -8.51 14.85
C PRO A 24 -4.37 -7.40 14.21
N SER A 25 -3.23 -7.05 14.81
CA SER A 25 -2.30 -6.04 14.29
C SER A 25 -1.70 -6.39 12.93
N TYR A 26 -1.73 -7.67 12.53
CA TYR A 26 -1.25 -8.09 11.22
C TYR A 26 -2.20 -7.68 10.10
N GLY A 27 -3.50 -7.50 10.37
CA GLY A 27 -4.47 -7.06 9.38
C GLY A 27 -4.06 -5.75 8.71
N PRO A 28 -3.86 -4.67 9.48
CA PRO A 28 -3.38 -3.40 8.96
C PRO A 28 -2.03 -3.51 8.21
N LEU A 29 -1.08 -4.32 8.71
CA LEU A 29 0.21 -4.54 8.03
C LEU A 29 0.06 -5.24 6.68
N ARG A 30 -0.88 -6.19 6.55
CA ARG A 30 -1.20 -6.85 5.27
C ARG A 30 -1.86 -5.88 4.28
N CYS A 31 -2.73 -4.99 4.77
CA CYS A 31 -3.32 -3.93 3.95
C CYS A 31 -2.24 -2.95 3.45
N LEU A 32 -1.29 -2.58 4.33
CA LEU A 32 -0.16 -1.73 3.98
C LEU A 32 0.72 -2.34 2.87
N ASP A 33 1.13 -3.60 3.02
CA ASP A 33 1.93 -4.28 1.98
C ASP A 33 1.13 -4.51 0.68
N ALA A 34 -0.18 -4.75 0.76
CA ALA A 34 -1.04 -4.81 -0.42
C ALA A 34 -1.08 -3.47 -1.16
N ALA A 35 -1.29 -2.36 -0.45
CA ALA A 35 -1.31 -1.01 -1.04
C ALA A 35 0.02 -0.68 -1.71
N ARG A 36 1.14 -0.96 -1.04
CA ARG A 36 2.50 -0.79 -1.57
C ARG A 36 2.72 -1.55 -2.87
N ARG A 37 2.25 -2.80 -2.95
CA ARG A 37 2.30 -3.62 -4.18
C ARG A 37 1.43 -3.03 -5.29
N VAL A 38 0.24 -2.53 -4.97
CA VAL A 38 -0.64 -1.86 -5.96
C VAL A 38 0.03 -0.62 -6.54
N LEU A 39 0.65 0.22 -5.71
CA LEU A 39 1.39 1.40 -6.18
C LEU A 39 2.56 0.99 -7.10
N ALA A 40 3.29 -0.07 -6.74
CA ALA A 40 4.34 -0.61 -7.60
C ALA A 40 3.84 -1.12 -8.96
N LEU A 41 2.64 -1.73 -8.99
CA LEU A 41 2.00 -2.13 -10.25
C LEU A 41 1.57 -0.91 -11.05
N ARG A 42 1.06 0.14 -10.39
CA ARG A 42 0.69 1.40 -11.06
C ARG A 42 1.89 2.02 -11.78
N ASP A 43 3.04 2.10 -11.11
CA ASP A 43 4.27 2.63 -11.70
C ASP A 43 4.68 1.83 -12.96
N GLY A 44 4.41 0.52 -12.97
CA GLY A 44 4.69 -0.35 -14.12
C GLY A 44 3.70 -0.25 -15.29
N LEU A 45 2.58 0.48 -15.16
CA LEU A 45 1.58 0.67 -16.23
C LEU A 45 1.99 1.74 -17.26
N GLY A 46 3.00 2.56 -16.94
CA GLY A 46 3.32 3.77 -17.70
C GLY A 46 2.34 4.91 -17.40
N GLY A 47 2.86 6.13 -17.37
CA GLY A 47 2.15 7.34 -16.98
C GLY A 47 3.12 8.40 -16.46
N GLU A 48 2.62 9.59 -16.13
CA GLU A 48 3.44 10.56 -15.40
C GLU A 48 3.78 10.01 -14.02
N GLU A 49 5.08 10.03 -13.68
CA GLU A 49 5.52 9.77 -12.33
C GLU A 49 4.93 10.85 -11.40
N SER A 50 4.24 10.42 -10.36
CA SER A 50 3.81 11.30 -9.28
C SER A 50 4.82 11.18 -8.15
N PRO A 51 5.63 12.23 -7.87
CA PRO A 51 6.56 12.24 -6.75
C PRO A 51 5.86 11.93 -5.42
N ALA A 52 4.63 12.44 -5.25
CA ALA A 52 3.83 12.19 -4.05
C ALA A 52 3.56 10.69 -3.84
N LEU A 53 3.27 9.94 -4.90
CA LEU A 53 3.03 8.50 -4.83
C LEU A 53 4.31 7.68 -4.64
N ALA A 54 5.43 8.15 -5.21
CA ALA A 54 6.74 7.56 -4.96
C ALA A 54 7.15 7.72 -3.49
N ASP A 55 7.00 8.93 -2.94
CA ASP A 55 7.29 9.24 -1.52
C ASP A 55 6.35 8.50 -0.57
N LEU A 56 5.08 8.36 -0.95
CA LEU A 56 4.08 7.57 -0.21
C LEU A 56 4.52 6.10 -0.14
N ARG A 57 4.89 5.51 -1.29
CA ARG A 57 5.36 4.12 -1.36
C ARG A 57 6.65 3.92 -0.56
N ALA A 58 7.61 4.82 -0.65
CA ALA A 58 8.84 4.77 0.13
C ALA A 58 8.56 4.76 1.64
N SER A 59 7.60 5.57 2.09
CA SER A 59 7.15 5.56 3.50
C SER A 59 6.59 4.20 3.93
N MET A 60 5.90 3.49 3.03
CA MET A 60 5.42 2.12 3.28
C MET A 60 6.57 1.09 3.30
N ASP A 61 7.58 1.24 2.43
CA ASP A 61 8.75 0.36 2.39
C ASP A 61 9.55 0.40 3.71
N ASP A 62 9.73 1.59 4.29
CA ASP A 62 10.45 1.76 5.56
C ASP A 62 9.82 0.96 6.72
N VAL A 63 8.50 0.89 6.75
CA VAL A 63 7.72 0.13 7.75
C VAL A 63 7.99 -1.36 7.61
N MET A 64 8.03 -1.86 6.37
CA MET A 64 8.25 -3.28 6.08
C MET A 64 9.68 -3.72 6.36
N CYS A 65 10.66 -2.80 6.34
CA CYS A 65 12.05 -3.05 6.70
C CYS A 65 12.31 -3.09 8.22
N GLY A 66 11.26 -2.99 9.06
CA GLY A 66 11.39 -3.08 10.51
C GLY A 66 11.92 -1.81 11.17
N ALA A 67 11.94 -0.68 10.47
CA ALA A 67 12.34 0.61 11.04
C ALA A 67 11.33 1.16 12.07
N MET A 68 10.18 0.50 12.25
CA MET A 68 9.11 0.94 13.15
C MET A 68 8.81 -0.06 14.25
N THR A 69 9.69 -0.12 15.24
CA THR A 69 9.44 -0.87 16.49
C THR A 69 8.57 -0.09 17.49
N ASP A 70 8.30 1.20 17.27
CA ASP A 70 7.63 2.08 18.28
C ASP A 70 6.64 3.12 17.72
N ARG A 71 6.32 3.15 16.41
CA ARG A 71 5.27 4.08 15.93
C ARG A 71 3.88 3.53 16.21
N GLU A 72 3.00 4.42 16.67
CA GLU A 72 1.55 4.31 16.61
C GLU A 72 1.13 4.02 15.15
N LEU A 73 0.89 2.74 14.85
CA LEU A 73 0.55 2.25 13.51
C LEU A 73 -0.68 2.96 12.95
N ASP A 74 -1.62 3.31 13.81
CA ASP A 74 -2.76 4.17 13.55
C ASP A 74 -2.33 5.56 13.04
N VAL A 75 -1.44 6.27 13.74
CA VAL A 75 -0.97 7.61 13.30
C VAL A 75 -0.29 7.54 11.93
N LEU A 76 0.50 6.49 11.67
CA LEU A 76 1.06 6.28 10.34
C LEU A 76 -0.03 6.05 9.30
N LEU A 77 -1.00 5.17 9.58
CA LEU A 77 -2.06 4.84 8.63
C LEU A 77 -2.92 6.06 8.30
N ASP A 78 -3.20 6.91 9.29
CA ASP A 78 -3.91 8.17 9.10
C ASP A 78 -3.12 9.10 8.15
N ASP A 79 -1.81 9.30 8.37
CA ASP A 79 -0.94 10.08 7.46
C ASP A 79 -0.95 9.51 6.03
N LEU A 80 -0.83 8.19 5.88
CA LEU A 80 -0.84 7.55 4.57
C LEU A 80 -2.19 7.69 3.87
N CYS A 81 -3.29 7.62 4.62
CA CYS A 81 -4.63 7.85 4.11
C CYS A 81 -4.82 9.29 3.63
N ASP A 82 -4.43 10.28 4.42
CA ASP A 82 -4.53 11.70 4.07
C ASP A 82 -3.71 12.03 2.83
N ARG A 83 -2.47 11.53 2.76
CA ARG A 83 -1.58 11.73 1.60
C ARG A 83 -2.11 11.07 0.34
N LEU A 84 -2.68 9.86 0.44
CA LEU A 84 -3.29 9.19 -0.71
C LEU A 84 -4.57 9.90 -1.16
N ALA A 85 -5.38 10.41 -0.23
CA ALA A 85 -6.57 11.20 -0.54
C ALA A 85 -6.20 12.47 -1.31
N ALA A 86 -5.17 13.19 -0.87
CA ALA A 86 -4.67 14.37 -1.57
C ALA A 86 -4.28 14.07 -3.02
N VAL A 87 -3.61 12.93 -3.27
CA VAL A 87 -3.31 12.49 -4.64
C VAL A 87 -4.57 12.17 -5.43
N VAL A 88 -5.53 11.47 -4.83
CA VAL A 88 -6.81 11.11 -5.49
C VAL A 88 -7.59 12.36 -5.92
N GLU A 89 -7.47 13.46 -5.18
CA GLU A 89 -8.09 14.75 -5.49
C GLU A 89 -7.36 15.52 -6.60
N GLU A 90 -6.14 15.12 -7.00
CA GLU A 90 -5.40 15.77 -8.08
C GLU A 90 -6.14 15.60 -9.44
N PRO A 91 -6.25 16.67 -10.24
CA PRO A 91 -6.89 16.59 -11.56
C PRO A 91 -6.22 15.53 -12.45
N GLY A 92 -7.00 14.54 -12.88
CA GLY A 92 -6.51 13.46 -13.75
C GLY A 92 -5.96 12.24 -13.00
N ALA A 93 -5.92 12.24 -11.66
CA ALA A 93 -5.48 11.09 -10.88
C ALA A 93 -6.43 9.88 -10.99
N ILE A 94 -7.74 10.13 -11.11
CA ILE A 94 -8.75 9.11 -11.42
C ILE A 94 -9.43 9.49 -12.73
N SER A 95 -9.47 8.55 -13.67
CA SER A 95 -10.30 8.68 -14.86
C SER A 95 -11.77 8.59 -14.45
N ALA A 96 -12.51 9.69 -14.56
CA ALA A 96 -13.95 9.76 -14.34
C ALA A 96 -14.73 9.03 -15.44
#